data_AF-A0A948ZJ04-F1
#
_entry.id   AF-A0A948ZJ04-F1
#
_cell.length_a   1.000
_cell.length_b   1.000
_cell.length_c   1.000
_cell.angle_alpha   90.00
_cell.angle_beta   90.00
_cell.angle_gamma   90.00
#
_symmetry.space_group_name_H-M   'P 1'
#
loop_
_entity.id
_entity.type
_entity.pdbx_description
1 polymer ?
#
loop_
_entity_poly.entity_id
_entity_poly.type
_entity_poly.pdbx_seq_one_letter_code
_entity_poly.pdbx_strand_id
1 'polypeptide(L)'
;MTVAICINCGAKKVGSLTPCSACGFAPSTCEDQAKSIALSDNCMAAEELHVVGVKIKAGEHLAYDEAFIRKMAQTIQQNPKATKMPLGCLIAVWAPIVIMVILVISVVSLFVYAKLNGL
;
A
#
# COMPACT_ATOMS: atom_id res chain seq x y z
N MET A 1 9.71 17.25 10.19
CA MET A 1 10.01 15.93 9.57
C MET A 1 9.75 14.89 10.61
N THR A 2 9.07 13.80 10.30
CA THR A 2 8.84 12.72 11.28
C THR A 2 9.97 11.70 11.21
N VAL A 3 10.42 11.23 12.35
CA VAL A 3 11.44 10.19 12.50
C VAL A 3 10.76 8.90 12.90
N ALA A 4 11.09 7.81 12.21
CA ALA A 4 10.56 6.49 12.51
C ALA A 4 11.63 5.41 12.48
N ILE A 5 11.32 4.26 13.07
CA ILE A 5 12.13 3.05 13.01
C ILE A 5 11.47 2.06 12.06
N CYS A 6 12.27 1.44 11.20
CA CYS A 6 11.79 0.39 10.33
C CYS A 6 11.40 -0.85 11.14
N ILE A 7 10.13 -1.28 11.02
CA ILE A 7 9.60 -2.47 11.70
C ILE A 7 10.31 -3.78 11.29
N ASN A 8 11.00 -3.80 10.14
CA ASN A 8 11.66 -4.98 9.60
C ASN A 8 13.14 -5.08 10.00
N CYS A 9 13.90 -3.98 9.96
CA CYS A 9 15.36 -4.01 10.18
C CYS A 9 15.85 -3.08 11.30
N GLY A 10 14.97 -2.34 11.97
CA GLY A 10 15.33 -1.44 13.07
C GLY A 10 16.12 -0.20 12.66
N ALA A 11 16.31 0.06 11.35
CA ALA A 11 16.98 1.26 10.88
C ALA A 11 16.10 2.50 11.05
N LYS A 12 16.72 3.62 11.42
CA LYS A 12 16.08 4.93 11.45
C LYS A 12 15.75 5.39 10.03
N LYS A 13 14.54 5.93 9.84
CA LYS A 13 14.06 6.49 8.58
C LYS A 13 13.31 7.80 8.81
N VAL A 14 13.20 8.60 7.76
CA VAL A 14 12.40 9.84 7.75
C VAL A 14 11.06 9.53 7.10
N GLY A 15 9.97 9.74 7.84
CA GLY A 15 8.62 9.33 7.45
C GLY A 15 8.27 7.93 7.95
N SER A 16 7.16 7.80 8.67
CA SER A 16 6.65 6.50 9.13
C SER A 16 6.21 5.60 7.97
N LEU A 17 5.69 6.15 6.88
CA LEU A 17 5.17 5.37 5.74
C LEU A 17 6.12 5.30 4.54
N THR A 18 7.33 5.85 4.67
CA THR A 18 8.31 5.81 3.58
C THR A 18 9.04 4.46 3.54
N PRO A 19 9.51 4.03 2.36
CA PRO A 19 10.39 2.88 2.23
C PRO A 19 11.67 3.07 3.03
N CYS A 20 12.13 2.00 3.67
CA CYS A 20 13.39 2.03 4.41
C CYS A 20 14.59 2.10 3.46
N SER A 21 15.50 3.05 3.68
CA SER A 21 16.73 3.17 2.89
C SER A 21 17.73 2.03 3.11
N ALA A 22 17.63 1.30 4.23
CA ALA A 22 18.56 0.22 4.57
C ALA A 22 18.13 -1.14 4.00
N CYS A 23 16.84 -1.49 4.08
CA CYS A 23 16.34 -2.81 3.66
C CYS A 23 15.26 -2.76 2.56
N GLY A 24 14.85 -1.57 2.13
CA GLY A 24 13.80 -1.40 1.10
C GLY A 24 12.37 -1.67 1.58
N PHE A 25 12.17 -2.12 2.82
CA PHE A 25 10.84 -2.44 3.33
C PHE A 25 9.91 -1.22 3.29
N ALA A 26 8.75 -1.39 2.64
CA ALA A 26 7.69 -0.40 2.55
C ALA A 26 6.40 -0.95 3.19
N PRO A 27 5.83 -0.28 4.21
CA PRO A 27 4.59 -0.71 4.83
C PRO A 27 3.45 -0.76 3.79
N SER A 28 2.90 -1.95 3.55
CA SER A 28 1.90 -2.15 2.49
C SER A 28 0.51 -2.42 3.06
N THR A 29 0.41 -3.21 4.12
CA THR A 29 -0.86 -3.49 4.80
C THR A 29 -1.22 -2.39 5.81
N CYS A 30 -2.50 -2.28 6.16
CA CYS A 30 -2.93 -1.33 7.21
C CYS A 30 -2.25 -1.63 8.55
N GLU A 31 -1.97 -2.91 8.82
CA GLU A 31 -1.26 -3.34 10.02
C GLU A 31 0.22 -2.93 9.99
N ASP A 32 0.91 -3.10 8.85
CA ASP A 32 2.30 -2.63 8.70
C ASP A 32 2.39 -1.12 8.87
N GLN A 33 1.44 -0.39 8.29
CA GLN A 33 1.35 1.05 8.40
C GLN A 33 1.11 1.47 9.85
N ALA A 34 0.20 0.80 10.56
CA ALA A 34 -0.05 1.03 11.99
C ALA A 34 1.21 0.78 12.83
N LYS A 35 1.89 -0.36 12.64
CA LYS A 35 3.15 -0.68 13.34
C LYS A 35 4.24 0.34 13.01
N SER A 36 4.35 0.78 11.76
CA SER A 36 5.37 1.75 11.36
C SER A 36 5.07 3.18 11.81
N ILE A 37 3.80 3.54 12.07
CA ILE A 37 3.44 4.80 12.73
C ILE A 37 3.65 4.69 14.24
N ALA A 38 3.31 3.55 14.85
CA ALA A 38 3.59 3.30 16.26
C ALA A 38 5.09 3.47 16.58
N LEU A 39 5.97 3.03 15.68
CA LEU A 39 7.42 3.25 15.78
C LEU A 39 7.87 4.59 15.18
N SER A 40 7.19 5.69 15.50
CA SER A 40 7.59 7.04 15.12
C SER A 40 7.60 8.04 16.28
N ASP A 41 8.26 9.18 16.07
CA ASP A 41 8.38 10.29 17.03
C ASP A 41 7.04 10.97 17.35
N ASN A 42 5.98 10.63 16.60
CA ASN A 42 4.61 11.00 16.93
C ASN A 42 3.99 10.13 18.04
N CYS A 43 4.51 8.93 18.26
CA CYS A 43 3.94 7.94 19.18
C CYS A 43 4.89 7.56 20.33
N MET A 44 6.19 7.69 20.14
CA MET A 44 7.22 7.28 21.09
C MET A 44 8.30 8.36 21.23
N ALA A 45 8.95 8.41 22.39
CA ALA A 45 10.09 9.30 22.59
C ALA A 45 11.31 8.84 21.75
N ALA A 46 12.22 9.78 21.44
CA ALA A 46 13.38 9.49 20.60
C ALA A 46 14.31 8.42 21.21
N GLU A 47 14.44 8.42 22.52
CA GLU A 47 15.25 7.47 23.29
C GLU A 47 14.63 6.06 23.21
N GLU A 48 13.31 5.95 23.33
CA GLU A 48 12.60 4.68 23.22
C GLU A 48 12.69 4.12 21.80
N LEU A 49 12.55 4.98 20.77
CA LEU A 49 12.76 4.60 19.38
C LEU A 49 14.16 4.04 19.14
N HIS A 50 15.18 4.65 19.75
CA HIS A 50 16.55 4.13 19.65
C HIS A 50 16.65 2.73 20.26
N VAL A 51 16.14 2.52 21.47
CA VAL A 51 16.14 1.21 22.13
C VAL A 51 15.41 0.16 21.30
N VAL A 52 14.22 0.51 20.80
CA VAL A 52 13.42 -0.36 19.94
C VAL A 52 14.16 -0.71 18.65
N GLY A 53 14.81 0.26 18.01
CA GLY A 53 15.61 0.03 16.81
C GLY A 53 16.77 -0.93 17.05
N VAL A 54 17.44 -0.83 18.20
CA VAL A 54 18.51 -1.77 18.60
C VAL A 54 17.96 -3.18 18.79
N LYS A 55 16.79 -3.34 19.44
CA LYS A 55 16.15 -4.65 19.64
C LYS A 55 15.78 -5.32 18.32
N ILE A 56 15.16 -4.60 17.39
CA ILE A 56 14.83 -5.16 16.06
C ILE A 56 16.10 -5.56 15.32
N LYS A 57 17.17 -4.74 15.39
CA LYS A 57 18.46 -5.08 14.77
C LYS A 57 19.09 -6.35 15.35
N ALA A 58 18.86 -6.62 16.62
CA ALA A 58 19.28 -7.86 17.28
C ALA A 58 18.40 -9.07 16.92
N GLY A 59 17.31 -8.88 16.16
CA GLY A 59 16.35 -9.92 15.81
C GLY A 59 15.32 -10.20 16.91
N GLU A 60 15.21 -9.35 17.93
CA GLU A 60 14.20 -9.49 18.97
C GLU A 60 12.81 -9.15 18.43
N HIS A 61 11.81 -9.93 18.87
CA HIS A 61 10.42 -9.66 18.56
C HIS A 61 9.87 -8.57 19.49
N LEU A 62 9.31 -7.50 18.91
CA LEU A 62 8.63 -6.48 19.70
C LEU A 62 7.24 -6.95 20.08
N ALA A 63 6.92 -6.84 21.37
CA ALA A 63 5.55 -6.93 21.84
C ALA A 63 4.84 -5.61 21.50
N TYR A 64 3.93 -5.66 20.53
CA TYR A 64 3.04 -4.54 20.24
C TYR A 64 1.78 -4.65 21.11
N ASP A 65 1.19 -3.51 21.46
CA ASP A 65 -0.18 -3.51 21.96
C ASP A 65 -1.12 -3.81 20.79
N GLU A 66 -1.54 -5.06 20.69
CA GLU A 66 -2.41 -5.56 19.64
C GLU A 66 -3.75 -4.80 19.57
N ALA A 67 -4.27 -4.32 20.70
CA ALA A 67 -5.50 -3.53 20.70
C ALA A 67 -5.27 -2.16 20.07
N PHE A 68 -4.15 -1.52 20.40
CA PHE A 68 -3.73 -0.26 19.79
C PHE A 68 -3.46 -0.39 18.29
N ILE A 69 -2.68 -1.40 17.87
CA ILE A 69 -2.37 -1.64 16.46
C ILE A 69 -3.64 -1.92 15.66
N ARG A 70 -4.57 -2.74 16.18
CA ARG A 70 -5.86 -3.00 15.52
C ARG A 70 -6.69 -1.72 15.37
N LYS A 71 -6.78 -0.90 16.42
CA LYS A 71 -7.52 0.37 16.37
C LYS A 71 -6.92 1.34 15.35
N MET A 72 -5.59 1.44 15.30
CA MET A 72 -4.90 2.24 14.29
C MET A 72 -5.12 1.71 12.88
N ALA A 73 -4.98 0.41 12.67
CA ALA A 73 -5.19 -0.23 11.37
C ALA A 73 -6.62 0.00 10.86
N GLN A 74 -7.63 -0.11 11.74
CA GLN A 74 -9.03 0.22 11.41
C GLN A 74 -9.17 1.69 11.01
N THR A 75 -8.52 2.61 11.73
CA THR A 75 -8.57 4.05 11.40
C THR A 75 -7.96 4.34 10.03
N ILE A 76 -6.84 3.68 9.69
CA ILE A 76 -6.17 3.78 8.39
C ILE A 76 -7.07 3.19 7.29
N GLN A 77 -7.73 2.07 7.57
CA GLN A 77 -8.64 1.41 6.63
C GLN A 77 -9.88 2.25 6.33
N GLN A 78 -10.44 2.94 7.33
CA GLN A 78 -11.62 3.79 7.17
C GLN A 78 -11.32 5.13 6.51
N ASN A 79 -10.08 5.61 6.64
CA ASN A 79 -9.61 6.84 5.99
C ASN A 79 -8.40 6.53 5.12
N PRO A 80 -8.56 5.77 4.01
CA PRO A 80 -7.47 5.51 3.11
C PRO A 80 -7.09 6.83 2.45
N LYS A 81 -6.10 7.55 3.00
CA LYS A 81 -5.47 8.68 2.34
C LYS A 81 -4.67 8.14 1.16
N ALA A 82 -5.38 7.78 0.09
CA ALA A 82 -4.89 7.43 -1.24
C ALA A 82 -3.46 6.86 -1.25
N THR A 83 -3.23 5.80 -0.49
CA THR A 83 -2.01 5.00 -0.63
C THR A 83 -2.16 4.30 -1.96
N LYS A 84 -1.31 4.69 -2.92
CA LYS A 84 -1.36 4.30 -4.33
C LYS A 84 -1.70 2.81 -4.46
N MET A 85 -2.96 2.52 -4.75
CA MET A 85 -3.39 1.24 -5.28
C MET A 85 -2.55 1.02 -6.54
N PRO A 86 -1.82 -0.11 -6.67
CA PRO A 86 -0.92 -0.30 -7.80
C PRO A 86 -1.76 -0.26 -9.07
N LEU A 87 -1.56 0.81 -9.83
CA LEU A 87 -2.32 1.20 -11.03
C LEU A 87 -2.38 0.07 -12.09
N GLY A 88 -1.51 -0.94 -11.97
CA GLY A 88 -1.45 -2.11 -12.85
C GLY A 88 -2.66 -3.05 -12.77
N CYS A 89 -3.35 -3.16 -11.62
CA CYS A 89 -4.48 -4.11 -11.50
C CYS A 89 -5.75 -3.59 -12.21
N LEU A 90 -5.93 -2.27 -12.25
CA LEU A 90 -7.10 -1.64 -12.86
C LEU A 90 -7.04 -1.68 -14.39
N ILE A 91 -5.85 -1.54 -14.98
CA ILE A 91 -5.64 -1.63 -16.43
C ILE A 91 -5.82 -3.08 -16.92
N ALA A 92 -5.31 -4.06 -16.17
CA ALA A 92 -5.39 -5.48 -16.55
C ALA A 92 -6.83 -6.02 -16.64
N VAL A 93 -7.75 -5.49 -15.82
CA VAL A 93 -9.16 -5.94 -15.82
C VAL A 93 -10.01 -5.19 -16.84
N TRP A 94 -9.78 -3.89 -17.01
CA TRP A 94 -10.64 -3.07 -17.88
C TRP A 94 -10.25 -3.10 -19.36
N ALA A 95 -8.96 -3.24 -19.68
CA ALA A 95 -8.49 -3.36 -21.06
C ALA A 95 -9.16 -4.49 -21.86
N PRO A 96 -9.28 -5.74 -21.36
CA PRO A 96 -9.93 -6.81 -22.13
C PRO A 96 -11.42 -6.55 -22.34
N ILE A 97 -12.10 -5.93 -21.36
CA ILE A 97 -13.54 -5.59 -21.48
C ILE A 97 -13.74 -4.55 -22.58
N VAL A 98 -12.93 -3.49 -22.59
CA VAL A 98 -13.01 -2.42 -23.62
C VAL A 98 -12.71 -2.98 -25.01
N ILE A 99 -11.68 -3.83 -25.14
CA ILE A 99 -11.35 -4.48 -26.42
C ILE A 99 -12.52 -5.34 -26.91
N MET A 100 -13.14 -6.13 -26.02
CA MET A 100 -14.26 -7.00 -26.39
C MET A 100 -15.48 -6.18 -26.85
N VAL A 101 -15.79 -5.07 -26.16
CA VAL A 101 -16.88 -4.16 -26.56
C VAL A 101 -16.60 -3.51 -27.92
N ILE A 102 -15.37 -3.05 -28.18
CA ILE A 102 -15.00 -2.46 -29.48
C ILE A 102 -15.13 -3.49 -30.61
N LEU A 103 -14.70 -4.74 -30.37
CA LEU A 103 -14.85 -5.82 -31.36
C LEU A 103 -16.32 -6.14 -31.65
N VAL A 104 -17.18 -6.17 -30.63
CA VAL A 104 -18.61 -6.39 -30.83
C VAL A 104 -19.22 -5.25 -31.65
N ILE A 105 -18.89 -4.00 -31.32
CA ILE A 105 -19.38 -2.83 -32.06
C ILE A 105 -18.91 -2.84 -33.51
N SER A 106 -17.65 -3.20 -33.77
CA SER A 106 -17.12 -3.26 -35.14
C SER A 106 -17.80 -4.36 -35.98
N VAL A 107 -18.03 -5.54 -35.40
CA VAL A 107 -18.75 -6.65 -36.06
C VAL A 107 -20.19 -6.26 -36.35
N VAL A 108 -20.90 -5.66 -35.38
CA VAL A 108 -22.28 -5.20 -35.58
C VAL A 108 -22.36 -4.13 -36.67
N SER A 109 -21.44 -3.17 -36.66
CA SER A 109 -21.38 -2.12 -37.67
C SER A 109 -21.16 -2.71 -39.05
N LEU A 110 -20.19 -3.62 -39.20
CA LEU A 110 -19.94 -4.32 -40.46
C LEU A 110 -21.15 -5.11 -40.96
N PHE A 111 -21.86 -5.80 -40.06
CA PHE A 111 -23.07 -6.54 -40.41
C PHE A 111 -24.19 -5.61 -40.90
N VAL A 112 -24.38 -4.47 -40.25
CA VAL A 112 -25.33 -3.44 -40.68
C VAL A 112 -24.93 -2.86 -42.03
N TYR A 113 -23.65 -2.54 -42.23
CA TYR A 113 -23.13 -2.04 -43.51
C TYR A 113 -23.31 -3.04 -44.66
N ALA A 114 -23.02 -4.33 -44.41
CA ALA A 114 -23.21 -5.39 -45.41
C ALA A 114 -24.69 -5.54 -45.79
N LYS A 115 -25.58 -5.45 -44.80
CA LYS A 115 -27.03 -5.51 -45.03
C LYS A 115 -27.59 -4.29 -45.76
N LEU A 116 -27.03 -3.10 -45.52
CA LEU A 116 -27.41 -1.87 -46.22
C LEU A 116 -26.90 -1.82 -47.67
N ASN A 117 -25.71 -2.36 -47.93
CA ASN A 117 -25.08 -2.35 -49.25
C ASN A 117 -25.44 -3.58 -50.11
N GLY A 118 -26.31 -4.47 -49.63
CA GLY A 118 -26.94 -5.51 -50.45
C GLY A 118 -25.98 -6.54 -51.04
N LEU A 119 -25.23 -7.24 -50.17
CA LEU A 119 -24.69 -8.56 -50.48
C LEU A 119 -25.68 -9.66 -50.07
#